data_AF-A0A966Z2K1-F1
#
_entry.id   AF-A0A966Z2K1-F1
#
_cell.length_a   1.000
_cell.length_b   1.000
_cell.length_c   1.000
_cell.angle_alpha   90.00
_cell.angle_beta   90.00
_cell.angle_gamma   90.00
#
_symmetry.space_group_name_H-M   'P 1'
#
loop_
_entity.id
_entity.type
_entity.pdbx_description
1 polymer ?
#
loop_
_entity_poly.entity_id
_entity_poly.type
_entity_poly.pdbx_seq_one_letter_code
_entity_poly.pdbx_strand_id
1 'polypeptide(L)'
;PSPYTAEISWLDARELASNLGVQYDEISIQGPVGAFEDALQKQFADLPSDTTEENIQARARGTILMALSNKTGRLVLTTGNKSEMAVGYCTLYGDMAGGFAVIKDIAKTLVYQLCRYRNQIKPVIPERILTRAPSAELRPNQTDQDSLPPYEVLDAILARYMEQNQSSSEIVAAGFDSAAVQKITRLIQMNEYKRRQAPPGVRITARAFGRDWRYPITSGAKL
;
A
#
# COMPACT_ATOMS: atom_id res chain seq x y z
N PRO A 1 -11.83 -0.12 12.59
CA PRO A 1 -12.61 0.77 11.69
C PRO A 1 -12.39 2.26 12.02
N SER A 2 -12.46 3.12 11.00
CA SER A 2 -12.53 4.59 11.10
C SER A 2 -13.93 5.07 10.69
N PRO A 3 -14.28 6.37 10.84
CA PRO A 3 -15.56 6.90 10.38
C PRO A 3 -15.83 6.74 8.87
N TYR A 4 -14.78 6.56 8.08
CA TYR A 4 -14.86 6.39 6.62
C TYR A 4 -14.89 4.92 6.16
N THR A 5 -14.69 3.97 7.09
CA THR A 5 -14.70 2.54 6.75
C THR A 5 -16.10 2.13 6.30
N ALA A 6 -16.21 1.61 5.08
CA ALA A 6 -17.49 1.14 4.57
C ALA A 6 -17.91 -0.12 5.32
N GLU A 7 -19.21 -0.27 5.60
CA GLU A 7 -19.75 -1.45 6.30
C GLU A 7 -19.33 -2.76 5.60
N ILE A 8 -19.37 -2.75 4.27
CA ILE A 8 -18.95 -3.90 3.46
C ILE A 8 -17.50 -4.34 3.72
N SER A 9 -16.60 -3.43 4.08
CA SER A 9 -15.18 -3.73 4.28
C SER A 9 -14.93 -4.62 5.49
N TRP A 10 -15.56 -4.32 6.63
CA TRP A 10 -15.42 -5.19 7.80
C TRP A 10 -16.23 -6.48 7.64
N LEU A 11 -17.32 -6.47 6.84
CA LEU A 11 -18.10 -7.67 6.59
C LEU A 11 -17.28 -8.65 5.74
N ASP A 12 -16.62 -8.16 4.69
CA ASP A 12 -15.71 -8.93 3.85
C ASP A 12 -14.50 -9.46 4.65
N ALA A 13 -13.91 -8.64 5.52
CA ALA A 13 -12.81 -9.06 6.38
C ALA A 13 -13.23 -10.17 7.37
N ARG A 14 -14.41 -10.02 7.98
CA ARG A 14 -14.99 -11.01 8.90
C ARG A 14 -15.31 -12.32 8.20
N GLU A 15 -15.89 -12.25 7.00
CA GLU A 15 -16.20 -13.42 6.17
C GLU A 15 -14.93 -14.18 5.77
N LEU A 16 -13.90 -13.47 5.27
CA LEU A 16 -12.62 -14.07 4.94
C LEU A 16 -11.96 -14.75 6.15
N ALA A 17 -11.95 -14.08 7.31
CA ALA A 17 -11.39 -14.65 8.52
C ALA A 17 -12.13 -15.93 8.96
N SER A 18 -13.47 -15.93 8.87
CA SER A 18 -14.31 -17.10 9.14
C SER A 18 -14.00 -18.25 8.17
N ASN A 19 -13.91 -17.97 6.87
CA ASN A 19 -13.59 -18.97 5.83
C ASN A 19 -12.23 -19.66 6.05
N LEU A 20 -11.28 -18.92 6.64
CA LEU A 20 -9.94 -19.39 6.99
C LEU A 20 -9.85 -20.02 8.39
N GLY A 21 -10.86 -19.85 9.24
CA GLY A 21 -10.85 -20.35 10.62
C GLY A 21 -9.81 -19.65 11.51
N VAL A 22 -9.56 -18.36 11.29
CA VAL A 22 -8.58 -17.57 12.07
C VAL A 22 -9.26 -16.69 13.10
N GLN A 23 -8.53 -16.36 14.17
CA GLN A 23 -8.94 -15.36 15.15
C GLN A 23 -9.20 -14.02 14.44
N TYR A 24 -10.32 -13.36 14.77
CA TYR A 24 -10.72 -12.08 14.21
C TYR A 24 -11.20 -11.15 15.32
N ASP A 25 -10.63 -9.95 15.36
CA ASP A 25 -10.93 -8.92 16.34
C ASP A 25 -11.15 -7.58 15.63
N GLU A 26 -12.10 -6.79 16.14
CA GLU A 26 -12.38 -5.44 15.63
C GLU A 26 -12.00 -4.39 16.68
N ILE A 27 -11.02 -3.56 16.34
CA ILE A 27 -10.58 -2.44 17.19
C ILE A 27 -10.85 -1.14 16.43
N SER A 28 -11.73 -0.29 16.97
CA SER A 28 -11.98 1.04 16.43
C SER A 28 -10.77 1.95 16.63
N ILE A 29 -10.43 2.75 15.62
CA ILE A 29 -9.37 3.75 15.72
C ILE A 29 -9.91 5.16 16.00
N GLN A 30 -11.23 5.33 16.10
CA GLN A 30 -11.84 6.66 16.28
C GLN A 30 -11.32 7.38 17.53
N GLY A 31 -11.21 6.68 18.66
CA GLY A 31 -10.66 7.25 19.90
C GLY A 31 -9.20 7.71 19.75
N PRO A 32 -8.27 6.81 19.35
CA PRO A 32 -6.87 7.18 19.11
C PRO A 32 -6.70 8.31 18.08
N VAL A 33 -7.47 8.30 16.98
CA VAL A 33 -7.40 9.34 15.94
C VAL A 33 -7.88 10.69 16.49
N GLY A 34 -9.03 10.73 17.16
CA GLY A 34 -9.54 11.96 17.78
C GLY A 34 -8.55 12.55 18.80
N ALA A 35 -7.88 11.71 19.59
CA ALA A 35 -6.84 12.19 20.51
C ALA A 35 -5.64 12.84 19.80
N PHE A 36 -5.26 12.36 18.61
CA PHE A 36 -4.22 13.01 17.80
C PHE A 36 -4.71 14.33 17.20
N GLU A 37 -5.95 14.37 16.70
CA GLU A 37 -6.57 15.58 16.14
C GLU A 37 -6.67 16.67 17.21
N ASP A 38 -7.15 16.33 18.41
CA ASP A 38 -7.23 17.26 19.55
C ASP A 38 -5.85 17.79 19.95
N ALA A 39 -4.83 16.92 19.98
CA ALA A 39 -3.47 17.30 20.34
C ALA A 39 -2.81 18.25 19.32
N LEU A 40 -3.22 18.17 18.04
CA LEU A 40 -2.68 18.96 16.93
C LEU A 40 -3.55 20.16 16.54
N GLN A 41 -4.73 20.29 17.15
CA GLN A 41 -5.76 21.26 16.79
C GLN A 41 -5.21 22.69 16.68
N LYS A 42 -4.39 23.12 17.64
CA LYS A 42 -3.83 24.49 17.66
C LYS A 42 -2.85 24.74 16.51
N GLN A 43 -2.05 23.73 16.17
CA GLN A 43 -1.06 23.81 15.09
C GLN A 43 -1.72 23.74 13.71
N PHE A 44 -2.89 23.11 13.61
CA PHE A 44 -3.63 22.91 12.36
C PHE A 44 -4.77 23.91 12.15
N ALA A 45 -5.03 24.82 13.09
CA ALA A 45 -6.27 25.61 13.17
C ALA A 45 -6.69 26.34 11.87
N ASP A 46 -5.74 26.71 11.00
CA ASP A 46 -5.97 27.42 9.74
C ASP A 46 -5.44 26.67 8.50
N LEU A 47 -5.11 25.38 8.66
CA LEU A 47 -4.64 24.54 7.56
C LEU A 47 -5.80 23.67 7.04
N PRO A 48 -5.98 23.58 5.72
CA PRO A 48 -6.97 22.67 5.16
C PRO A 48 -6.57 21.22 5.45
N SER A 49 -7.55 20.36 5.72
CA SER A 49 -7.29 18.92 5.82
C SER A 49 -6.74 18.39 4.49
N ASP A 50 -5.76 17.51 4.59
CA ASP A 50 -5.07 16.90 3.47
C ASP A 50 -4.67 15.45 3.78
N THR A 51 -3.66 14.93 3.10
CA THR A 51 -3.13 13.58 3.36
C THR A 51 -2.63 13.38 4.80
N THR A 52 -2.45 14.44 5.58
CA THR A 52 -2.01 14.41 6.97
C THR A 52 -3.00 13.67 7.86
N GLU A 53 -4.29 14.00 7.81
CA GLU A 53 -5.33 13.32 8.61
C GLU A 53 -5.50 11.86 8.17
N GLU A 54 -5.41 11.57 6.88
CA GLU A 54 -5.38 10.20 6.35
C GLU A 54 -4.19 9.40 6.93
N ASN A 55 -3.00 10.02 6.97
CA ASN A 55 -1.79 9.40 7.50
C ASN A 55 -1.87 9.17 9.03
N ILE A 56 -2.56 10.03 9.79
CA ILE A 56 -2.81 9.81 11.23
C ILE A 56 -3.60 8.51 11.43
N GLN A 57 -4.65 8.29 10.64
CA GLN A 57 -5.43 7.05 10.70
C GLN A 57 -4.58 5.81 10.40
N ALA A 58 -3.71 5.87 9.38
CA ALA A 58 -2.82 4.76 9.05
C ALA A 58 -1.80 4.47 10.18
N ARG A 59 -1.20 5.51 10.78
CA ARG A 59 -0.25 5.38 11.90
C ARG A 59 -0.90 4.89 13.19
N ALA A 60 -2.15 5.27 13.45
CA ALA A 60 -2.91 4.74 14.58
C ALA A 60 -3.09 3.22 14.45
N ARG A 61 -3.44 2.72 13.25
CA ARG A 61 -3.52 1.27 12.97
C ARG A 61 -2.18 0.58 13.18
N GLY A 62 -1.10 1.14 12.63
CA GLY A 62 0.26 0.61 12.81
C GLY A 62 0.66 0.49 14.29
N THR A 63 0.39 1.54 15.08
CA THR A 63 0.67 1.57 16.52
C THR A 63 -0.08 0.48 17.28
N ILE A 64 -1.37 0.30 16.99
CA ILE A 64 -2.20 -0.75 17.62
C ILE A 64 -1.65 -2.15 17.31
N LEU A 65 -1.34 -2.44 16.05
CA LEU A 65 -0.79 -3.74 15.64
C LEU A 65 0.56 -4.02 16.30
N MET A 66 1.44 -3.00 16.37
CA MET A 66 2.72 -3.13 17.05
C MET A 66 2.56 -3.33 18.56
N ALA A 67 1.58 -2.67 19.20
CA ALA A 67 1.29 -2.89 20.62
C ALA A 67 0.81 -4.33 20.90
N LEU A 68 -0.07 -4.87 20.03
CA LEU A 68 -0.50 -6.27 20.10
C LEU A 68 0.68 -7.23 19.91
N SER A 69 1.53 -6.98 18.92
CA SER A 69 2.77 -7.74 18.69
C SER A 69 3.66 -7.73 19.93
N ASN A 70 3.93 -6.57 20.51
CA ASN A 70 4.76 -6.44 21.71
C ASN A 70 4.18 -7.21 22.90
N LYS A 71 2.86 -7.21 23.07
CA LYS A 71 2.20 -7.89 24.20
C LYS A 71 2.10 -9.41 24.01
N THR A 72 1.96 -9.88 22.78
CA THR A 72 1.67 -11.29 22.46
C THR A 72 2.87 -12.05 21.89
N GLY A 73 3.94 -11.37 21.50
CA GLY A 73 5.09 -11.95 20.79
C GLY A 73 4.82 -12.32 19.33
N ARG A 74 3.65 -11.98 18.78
CA ARG A 74 3.26 -12.29 17.39
C ARG A 74 3.91 -11.33 16.41
N LEU A 75 4.36 -11.81 15.26
CA LEU A 75 4.93 -10.98 14.20
C LEU A 75 3.83 -10.26 13.41
N VAL A 76 3.95 -8.93 13.24
CA VAL A 76 3.09 -8.17 12.33
C VAL A 76 3.53 -8.41 10.89
N LEU A 77 2.61 -8.92 10.06
CA LEU A 77 2.79 -9.05 8.61
C LEU A 77 2.20 -7.82 7.92
N THR A 78 3.01 -7.11 7.14
CA THR A 78 2.54 -5.96 6.35
C THR A 78 2.08 -6.40 4.97
N THR A 79 1.14 -5.64 4.41
CA THR A 79 0.37 -6.00 3.21
C THR A 79 0.62 -5.07 2.02
N GLY A 80 1.66 -4.23 2.08
CA GLY A 80 2.04 -3.38 0.96
C GLY A 80 2.62 -4.21 -0.20
N ASN A 81 2.06 -4.04 -1.40
CA ASN A 81 2.50 -4.77 -2.60
C ASN A 81 3.55 -3.99 -3.41
N LYS A 82 4.12 -4.62 -4.45
CA LYS A 82 5.22 -4.04 -5.24
C LYS A 82 4.83 -2.72 -5.91
N SER A 83 3.60 -2.64 -6.41
CA SER A 83 3.05 -1.49 -7.11
C SER A 83 2.94 -0.27 -6.19
N GLU A 84 2.37 -0.48 -5.00
CA GLU A 84 2.24 0.55 -3.96
C GLU A 84 3.62 1.03 -3.47
N MET A 85 4.53 0.09 -3.18
CA MET A 85 5.89 0.42 -2.73
C MET A 85 6.72 1.13 -3.81
N ALA A 86 6.48 0.82 -5.10
CA ALA A 86 7.17 1.46 -6.21
C ALA A 86 6.90 2.96 -6.23
N VAL A 87 5.64 3.35 -6.20
CA VAL A 87 5.22 4.75 -6.32
C VAL A 87 5.05 5.45 -4.97
N GLY A 88 5.32 4.73 -3.87
CA GLY A 88 5.20 5.23 -2.50
C GLY A 88 3.77 5.56 -2.09
N TYR A 89 2.79 4.83 -2.64
CA TYR A 89 1.40 4.87 -2.24
C TYR A 89 1.22 4.07 -0.94
N CYS A 90 1.83 4.60 0.10
CA CYS A 90 1.92 4.03 1.44
C CYS A 90 2.23 5.11 2.46
N THR A 91 1.79 4.89 3.69
CA THR A 91 2.09 5.73 4.83
C THR A 91 3.26 5.14 5.61
N LEU A 92 4.35 5.91 5.67
CA LEU A 92 5.49 5.58 6.52
C LEU A 92 5.02 5.44 7.97
N TYR A 93 5.34 4.29 8.58
CA TYR A 93 4.91 3.88 9.92
C TYR A 93 3.39 3.72 10.10
N GLY A 94 2.63 3.71 9.01
CA GLY A 94 1.23 3.30 8.96
C GLY A 94 1.12 1.85 8.49
N ASP A 95 0.64 1.64 7.27
CA ASP A 95 0.57 0.32 6.61
C ASP A 95 1.94 -0.36 6.45
N MET A 96 3.04 0.42 6.52
CA MET A 96 4.40 -0.10 6.50
C MET A 96 4.89 -0.61 7.86
N ALA A 97 4.15 -0.39 8.95
CA ALA A 97 4.57 -0.79 10.30
C ALA A 97 4.39 -2.29 10.52
N GLY A 98 5.49 -3.04 10.49
CA GLY A 98 5.52 -4.45 10.86
C GLY A 98 6.88 -5.07 10.66
N GLY A 99 6.96 -6.38 10.90
CA GLY A 99 8.23 -7.11 10.88
C GLY A 99 8.55 -7.81 9.56
N PHE A 100 7.54 -8.09 8.73
CA PHE A 100 7.75 -8.77 7.45
C PHE A 100 6.68 -8.44 6.42
N ALA A 101 7.10 -8.06 5.21
CA ALA A 101 6.22 -7.74 4.08
C ALA A 101 6.11 -8.92 3.11
N VAL A 102 5.08 -9.74 3.30
CA VAL A 102 4.90 -11.02 2.59
C VAL A 102 4.75 -10.80 1.08
N ILE A 103 4.00 -9.77 0.69
CA ILE A 103 3.65 -9.51 -0.72
C ILE A 103 4.43 -8.33 -1.34
N LYS A 104 5.54 -7.93 -0.72
CA LYS A 104 6.34 -6.75 -1.11
C LYS A 104 6.81 -6.74 -2.56
N ASP A 105 7.09 -7.92 -3.12
CA ASP A 105 7.59 -8.08 -4.49
C ASP A 105 6.52 -8.67 -5.44
N ILE A 106 5.25 -8.62 -5.05
CA ILE A 106 4.11 -9.05 -5.88
C ILE A 106 3.44 -7.79 -6.45
N ALA A 107 3.36 -7.66 -7.77
CA ALA A 107 2.62 -6.56 -8.41
C ALA A 107 1.11 -6.68 -8.15
N LYS A 108 0.37 -5.56 -8.13
CA LYS A 108 -1.07 -5.54 -7.81
C LYS A 108 -1.86 -6.45 -8.75
N THR A 109 -1.57 -6.40 -10.04
CA THR A 109 -2.18 -7.30 -11.04
C THR A 109 -1.97 -8.78 -10.69
N LEU A 110 -0.77 -9.15 -10.24
CA LEU A 110 -0.44 -10.50 -9.79
C LEU A 110 -1.13 -10.85 -8.46
N VAL A 111 -1.34 -9.90 -7.55
CA VAL A 111 -2.13 -10.12 -6.31
C VAL A 111 -3.54 -10.63 -6.67
N TYR A 112 -4.24 -9.97 -7.61
CA TYR A 112 -5.56 -10.42 -8.05
C TYR A 112 -5.53 -11.81 -8.69
N GLN A 113 -4.52 -12.11 -9.52
CA GLN A 113 -4.35 -13.44 -10.11
C GLN A 113 -4.13 -14.52 -9.05
N LEU A 114 -3.28 -14.26 -8.05
CA LEU A 114 -3.00 -15.18 -6.96
C LEU A 114 -4.24 -15.41 -6.08
N CYS A 115 -5.04 -14.39 -5.82
CA CYS A 115 -6.30 -14.54 -5.10
C CYS A 115 -7.29 -15.45 -5.86
N ARG A 116 -7.44 -15.23 -7.18
CA ARG A 116 -8.28 -16.08 -8.04
C ARG A 116 -7.79 -17.53 -8.06
N TYR A 117 -6.48 -17.72 -8.22
CA TYR A 117 -5.85 -19.05 -8.13
C TYR A 117 -6.11 -19.71 -6.77
N ARG A 118 -5.93 -18.98 -5.66
CA ARG A 118 -6.20 -19.49 -4.31
C ARG A 118 -7.66 -19.93 -4.15
N ASN A 119 -8.61 -19.20 -4.74
CA ASN A 119 -10.02 -19.56 -4.71
C ASN A 119 -10.35 -20.80 -5.56
N GLN A 120 -9.58 -21.13 -6.60
CA GLN A 120 -9.73 -22.40 -7.33
C GLN A 120 -9.41 -23.63 -6.47
N ILE A 121 -8.49 -23.48 -5.50
CA ILE A 121 -8.16 -24.56 -4.55
C ILE A 121 -9.25 -24.71 -3.49
N LYS A 122 -9.67 -23.58 -2.89
CA LYS A 122 -10.80 -23.50 -1.96
C LYS A 122 -11.32 -22.06 -1.96
N PRO A 123 -12.63 -21.81 -2.20
CA PRO A 123 -13.18 -20.47 -2.27
C PRO A 123 -13.23 -19.85 -0.87
N VAL A 124 -12.16 -19.16 -0.47
CA VAL A 124 -12.03 -18.54 0.86
C VAL A 124 -12.06 -17.03 0.81
N ILE A 125 -11.66 -16.43 -0.31
CA ILE A 125 -11.67 -14.97 -0.52
C ILE A 125 -13.04 -14.58 -1.10
N PRO A 126 -13.85 -13.78 -0.40
CA PRO A 126 -15.12 -13.29 -0.94
C PRO A 126 -14.93 -12.58 -2.28
N GLU A 127 -15.79 -12.87 -3.26
CA GLU A 127 -15.67 -12.32 -4.62
C GLU A 127 -15.73 -10.79 -4.64
N ARG A 128 -16.49 -10.18 -3.71
CA ARG A 128 -16.59 -8.72 -3.56
C ARG A 128 -15.24 -8.05 -3.29
N ILE A 129 -14.30 -8.73 -2.61
CA ILE A 129 -12.93 -8.23 -2.41
C ILE A 129 -12.19 -8.10 -3.75
N LEU A 130 -12.51 -8.95 -4.72
CA LEU A 130 -11.84 -9.01 -6.02
C LEU A 130 -12.48 -8.11 -7.08
N THR A 131 -13.75 -7.76 -6.94
CA THR A 131 -14.49 -6.96 -7.93
C THR A 131 -14.64 -5.51 -7.54
N ARG A 132 -14.55 -5.17 -6.24
CA ARG A 132 -14.60 -3.78 -5.78
C ARG A 132 -13.35 -3.01 -6.19
N ALA A 133 -13.52 -1.71 -6.46
CA ALA A 133 -12.41 -0.79 -6.63
C ALA A 133 -11.51 -0.78 -5.36
N PRO A 134 -10.17 -0.79 -5.53
CA PRO A 134 -9.25 -0.73 -4.41
C PRO A 134 -9.29 0.67 -3.77
N SER A 135 -9.25 0.69 -2.44
CA SER A 135 -9.32 1.90 -1.63
C SER A 135 -8.74 1.66 -0.23
N ALA A 136 -8.08 2.69 0.31
CA ALA A 136 -7.62 2.72 1.71
C ALA A 136 -8.70 3.19 2.70
N GLU A 137 -9.83 3.73 2.21
CA GLU A 137 -10.97 4.21 3.01
C GLU A 137 -10.55 5.16 4.15
N LEU A 138 -9.67 6.11 3.83
CA LEU A 138 -9.18 7.13 4.77
C LEU A 138 -9.93 8.46 4.66
N ARG A 139 -10.71 8.64 3.58
CA ARG A 139 -11.60 9.79 3.35
C ARG A 139 -12.83 9.36 2.53
N PRO A 140 -13.89 10.17 2.45
CA PRO A 140 -15.11 9.81 1.70
C PRO A 140 -14.83 9.53 0.21
N ASN A 141 -15.44 8.47 -0.33
CA ASN A 141 -15.40 8.10 -1.74
C ASN A 141 -13.99 7.91 -2.34
N GLN A 142 -12.99 7.62 -1.51
CA GLN A 142 -11.61 7.44 -1.94
C GLN A 142 -11.44 6.23 -2.86
N THR A 143 -10.67 6.38 -3.93
CA THR A 143 -10.15 5.27 -4.73
C THR A 143 -8.65 5.43 -4.97
N ASP A 144 -7.91 4.33 -5.16
CA ASP A 144 -6.49 4.40 -5.50
C ASP A 144 -6.27 5.20 -6.81
N GLN A 145 -7.25 5.15 -7.71
CA GLN A 145 -7.26 5.80 -9.02
C GLN A 145 -7.38 7.33 -8.94
N ASP A 146 -7.73 7.88 -7.77
CA ASP A 146 -7.67 9.32 -7.51
C ASP A 146 -6.24 9.86 -7.65
N SER A 147 -5.23 9.02 -7.39
CA SER A 147 -3.82 9.41 -7.36
C SER A 147 -2.95 8.65 -8.36
N LEU A 148 -3.32 7.41 -8.69
CA LEU A 148 -2.55 6.50 -9.51
C LEU A 148 -3.24 6.20 -10.86
N PRO A 149 -2.48 5.95 -11.94
CA PRO A 149 -3.05 5.34 -13.14
C PRO A 149 -3.56 3.92 -12.83
N PRO A 150 -4.36 3.31 -13.73
CA PRO A 150 -4.77 1.92 -13.60
C PRO A 150 -3.58 0.99 -13.33
N TYR A 151 -3.77 0.00 -12.47
CA TYR A 151 -2.68 -0.88 -12.03
C TYR A 151 -2.06 -1.67 -13.18
N GLU A 152 -2.82 -1.98 -14.23
CA GLU A 152 -2.31 -2.62 -15.45
C GLU A 152 -1.25 -1.76 -16.15
N VAL A 153 -1.49 -0.44 -16.21
CA VAL A 153 -0.57 0.52 -16.80
C VAL A 153 0.63 0.72 -15.88
N LEU A 154 0.39 0.89 -14.58
CA LEU A 154 1.43 1.08 -13.58
C LEU A 154 2.39 -0.12 -13.53
N ASP A 155 1.85 -1.33 -13.45
CA ASP A 155 2.63 -2.56 -13.33
C ASP A 155 3.42 -2.84 -14.61
N ALA A 156 2.86 -2.55 -15.78
CA ALA A 156 3.57 -2.70 -17.06
C ALA A 156 4.74 -1.71 -17.19
N ILE A 157 4.54 -0.44 -16.81
CA ILE A 157 5.63 0.55 -16.77
C ILE A 157 6.68 0.16 -15.73
N LEU A 158 6.25 -0.31 -14.55
CA LEU A 158 7.13 -0.76 -13.48
C LEU A 158 8.02 -1.93 -13.93
N ALA A 159 7.45 -2.95 -14.57
CA ALA A 159 8.21 -4.09 -15.06
C ALA A 159 9.29 -3.66 -16.08
N ARG A 160 8.95 -2.74 -16.98
CA ARG A 160 9.90 -2.21 -17.97
C ARG A 160 11.00 -1.35 -17.36
N TYR A 161 10.62 -0.38 -16.55
CA TYR A 161 11.55 0.57 -15.95
C TYR A 161 12.46 -0.10 -14.92
N MET A 162 11.84 -0.86 -14.00
CA MET A 162 12.51 -1.41 -12.84
C MET A 162 13.17 -2.74 -13.19
N GLU A 163 12.43 -3.72 -13.71
CA GLU A 163 12.95 -5.08 -13.89
C GLU A 163 13.78 -5.23 -15.17
N GLN A 164 13.37 -4.59 -16.27
CA GLN A 164 14.06 -4.66 -17.56
C GLN A 164 15.06 -3.51 -17.79
N ASN A 165 15.15 -2.57 -16.84
CA ASN A 165 16.07 -1.43 -16.88
C ASN A 165 15.95 -0.57 -18.15
N GLN A 166 14.72 -0.45 -18.70
CA GLN A 166 14.43 0.40 -19.84
C GLN A 166 14.36 1.88 -19.41
N SER A 167 14.86 2.76 -20.26
CA SER A 167 14.73 4.21 -20.12
C SER A 167 13.30 4.68 -20.39
N SER A 168 12.94 5.86 -19.88
CA SER A 168 11.61 6.45 -20.11
C SER A 168 11.29 6.59 -21.60
N SER A 169 12.29 6.91 -22.44
CA SER A 169 12.11 7.03 -23.90
C SER A 169 11.82 5.68 -24.56
N GLU A 170 12.48 4.60 -24.15
CA GLU A 170 12.18 3.25 -24.65
C GLU A 170 10.77 2.81 -24.25
N ILE A 171 10.31 3.15 -23.05
CA ILE A 171 8.96 2.82 -22.58
C ILE A 171 7.92 3.61 -23.37
N VAL A 172 8.14 4.90 -23.63
CA VAL A 172 7.25 5.71 -24.48
C VAL A 172 7.24 5.18 -25.92
N ALA A 173 8.39 4.81 -26.48
CA ALA A 173 8.49 4.21 -27.81
C ALA A 173 7.76 2.86 -27.90
N ALA A 174 7.60 2.15 -26.78
CA ALA A 174 6.80 0.93 -26.69
C ALA A 174 5.28 1.18 -26.61
N GLY A 175 4.82 2.44 -26.75
CA GLY A 175 3.41 2.81 -26.86
C GLY A 175 2.74 3.28 -25.57
N PHE A 176 3.51 3.49 -24.49
CA PHE A 176 2.97 4.02 -23.23
C PHE A 176 2.86 5.55 -23.28
N ASP A 177 1.82 6.08 -22.66
CA ASP A 177 1.62 7.53 -22.55
C ASP A 177 2.79 8.21 -21.82
N SER A 178 3.33 9.26 -22.43
CA SER A 178 4.51 9.95 -21.92
C SER A 178 4.27 10.59 -20.55
N ALA A 179 3.07 11.11 -20.29
CA ALA A 179 2.76 11.74 -19.00
C ALA A 179 2.68 10.68 -17.89
N ALA A 180 2.09 9.51 -18.17
CA ALA A 180 2.05 8.39 -17.25
C ALA A 180 3.45 7.86 -16.93
N VAL A 181 4.31 7.66 -17.94
CA VAL A 181 5.70 7.21 -17.74
C VAL A 181 6.45 8.19 -16.85
N GLN A 182 6.45 9.48 -17.18
CA GLN A 182 7.14 10.52 -16.41
C GLN A 182 6.64 10.60 -14.97
N LYS A 183 5.32 10.55 -14.77
CA LYS A 183 4.70 10.57 -13.44
C LYS A 183 5.17 9.38 -12.60
N ILE A 184 5.11 8.16 -13.15
CA ILE A 184 5.51 6.95 -12.43
C ILE A 184 7.00 6.95 -12.12
N THR A 185 7.87 7.28 -13.08
CA THR A 185 9.32 7.32 -12.84
C THR A 185 9.69 8.36 -11.79
N ARG A 186 9.01 9.51 -11.78
CA ARG A 186 9.17 10.54 -10.74
C ARG A 186 8.75 10.03 -9.37
N LEU A 187 7.58 9.39 -9.27
CA LEU A 187 7.10 8.83 -8.01
C LEU A 187 8.02 7.73 -7.49
N ILE A 188 8.59 6.90 -8.37
CA ILE A 188 9.61 5.92 -7.99
C ILE A 188 10.78 6.65 -7.32
N GLN A 189 11.38 7.63 -7.98
CA GLN A 189 12.55 8.33 -7.42
C GLN A 189 12.24 9.05 -6.10
N MET A 190 11.14 9.80 -6.02
CA MET A 190 10.77 10.58 -4.83
C MET A 190 10.52 9.72 -3.59
N ASN A 191 10.12 8.47 -3.75
CA ASN A 191 9.73 7.59 -2.65
C ASN A 191 10.82 6.58 -2.23
N GLU A 192 12.06 6.77 -2.68
CA GLU A 192 13.20 5.93 -2.25
C GLU A 192 13.38 5.93 -0.73
N TYR A 193 13.18 7.07 -0.07
CA TYR A 193 13.30 7.16 1.39
C TYR A 193 12.28 6.27 2.14
N LYS A 194 11.06 6.10 1.61
CA LYS A 194 10.06 5.20 2.19
C LYS A 194 10.50 3.76 2.05
N ARG A 195 10.93 3.36 0.85
CA ARG A 195 11.35 1.97 0.56
C ARG A 195 12.53 1.52 1.41
N ARG A 196 13.44 2.44 1.75
CA ARG A 196 14.59 2.16 2.64
C ARG A 196 14.20 1.82 4.07
N GLN A 197 12.98 2.18 4.49
CA GLN A 197 12.44 1.90 5.82
C GLN A 197 11.37 0.81 5.80
N ALA A 198 11.04 0.27 4.62
CA ALA A 198 10.10 -0.84 4.51
C ALA A 198 10.68 -2.10 5.17
N PRO A 199 9.84 -2.92 5.83
CA PRO A 199 10.30 -4.18 6.41
C PRO A 199 10.91 -5.11 5.34
N PRO A 200 11.72 -6.10 5.77
CA PRO A 200 12.19 -7.15 4.88
C PRO A 200 10.99 -7.90 4.27
N GLY A 201 11.18 -8.46 3.09
CA GLY A 201 10.16 -9.21 2.38
C GLY A 201 10.80 -10.20 1.40
N VAL A 202 9.97 -11.08 0.84
CA VAL A 202 10.41 -12.09 -0.13
C VAL A 202 10.63 -11.43 -1.50
N ARG A 203 11.69 -11.85 -2.19
CA ARG A 203 11.89 -11.58 -3.62
C ARG A 203 11.31 -12.73 -4.43
N ILE A 204 10.46 -12.41 -5.40
CA ILE A 204 9.89 -13.38 -6.35
C ILE A 204 10.16 -13.01 -7.81
N THR A 205 10.57 -11.77 -8.08
CA THR A 205 10.86 -11.26 -9.43
C THR A 205 12.36 -11.21 -9.72
N ALA A 206 12.70 -10.93 -10.98
CA ALA A 206 14.09 -10.76 -11.39
C ALA A 206 14.79 -9.60 -10.67
N ARG A 207 14.04 -8.54 -10.29
CA ARG A 207 14.57 -7.39 -9.55
C ARG A 207 13.55 -6.90 -8.53
N ALA A 208 13.91 -6.93 -7.25
CA ALA A 208 13.05 -6.49 -6.14
C ALA A 208 13.52 -5.16 -5.52
N PHE A 209 12.58 -4.44 -4.88
CA PHE A 209 12.90 -3.28 -4.04
C PHE A 209 13.55 -3.74 -2.72
N GLY A 210 14.87 -3.93 -2.79
CA GLY A 210 15.71 -4.43 -1.71
C GLY A 210 17.17 -4.42 -2.16
N ARG A 211 17.85 -5.57 -2.08
CA ARG A 211 19.27 -5.67 -2.46
C ARG A 211 19.54 -5.40 -3.94
N ASP A 212 18.55 -5.56 -4.82
CA ASP A 212 18.68 -5.40 -6.28
C ASP A 212 18.37 -3.97 -6.77
N TRP A 213 17.83 -3.11 -5.89
CA TRP A 213 17.49 -1.71 -6.17
C TRP A 213 18.26 -0.78 -5.23
N ARG A 214 19.42 -0.31 -5.70
CA ARG A 214 20.35 0.50 -4.90
C ARG A 214 20.47 1.90 -5.50
N TYR A 215 19.46 2.72 -5.30
CA TYR A 215 19.47 4.12 -5.72
C TYR A 215 19.69 5.05 -4.50
N PRO A 216 20.33 6.21 -4.69
CA PRO A 216 20.49 7.18 -3.61
C PRO A 216 19.13 7.80 -3.24
N ILE A 217 18.96 8.13 -1.96
CA ILE A 217 17.80 8.92 -1.50
C ILE A 217 17.92 10.36 -2.02
N THR A 218 19.08 10.98 -1.81
CA THR A 218 19.38 12.31 -2.33
C THR A 218 19.86 12.19 -3.77
N SER A 219 19.01 12.57 -4.72
CA SER A 219 19.30 12.50 -6.16
C SER A 219 18.95 13.82 -6.84
N GLY A 220 19.86 14.33 -7.68
CA GLY A 220 19.63 15.48 -8.56
C GLY A 220 19.34 15.09 -10.01
N ALA A 221 19.04 13.80 -10.26
CA ALA A 221 18.77 13.31 -11.61
C ALA A 221 17.61 14.11 -12.24
N LYS A 222 17.86 14.70 -13.41
CA LYS A 222 16.83 15.36 -14.21
C LYS A 222 16.08 14.28 -15.00
N LEU A 223 14.76 14.25 -14.85
CA LEU A 223 13.83 13.36 -15.57
C LEU A 223 13.66 13.78 -17.03
#